data_AF-A0A6G3RJ62-F1
#
_entry.id   AF-A0A6G3RJ62-F1
#
_cell.length_a   1.000
_cell.length_b   1.000
_cell.length_c   1.000
_cell.angle_alpha   90.00
_cell.angle_beta   90.00
_cell.angle_gamma   90.00
#
_symmetry.space_group_name_H-M   'P 1'
#
loop_
_entity.id
_entity.type
_entity.pdbx_description
1 polymer ?
#
loop_
_entity_poly.entity_id
_entity_poly.type
_entity_poly.pdbx_seq_one_letter_code
_entity_poly.pdbx_strand_id
1 'polypeptide(L)' 'MHPELLLPTLAALLVTFLAPAPPTASTWPVGARPPVVRGWSPPATAYGAGHRGVDLAAAPGSA' A
#
# COMPACT_ATOMS: atom_id res chain seq x y z
N MET A 1 -7.79 -40.39 -0.65
CA MET A 1 -8.30 -39.03 -0.90
C MET A 1 -9.33 -38.73 0.18
N HIS A 2 -9.20 -37.64 0.94
CA HIS A 2 -10.12 -37.31 2.03
C HIS A 2 -11.17 -36.30 1.55
N PRO A 3 -12.34 -36.74 1.05
CA PRO A 3 -13.36 -35.85 0.50
C PRO A 3 -13.92 -34.86 1.52
N GLU A 4 -13.84 -35.20 2.81
CA GLU A 4 -14.21 -34.34 3.94
C GLU A 4 -13.45 -33.01 3.99
N LEU A 5 -12.27 -32.94 3.36
CA LEU A 5 -11.47 -31.71 3.28
C LEU A 5 -11.87 -30.80 2.11
N LEU A 6 -12.67 -31.28 1.17
CA LEU A 6 -13.07 -30.52 -0.02
C LEU A 6 -13.94 -29.32 0.35
N LEU A 7 -14.94 -29.53 1.20
CA LEU A 7 -15.87 -28.48 1.62
C LEU A 7 -15.19 -27.36 2.43
N PRO A 8 -14.40 -27.62 3.49
CA PRO A 8 -13.71 -26.56 4.23
C PRO A 8 -12.64 -25.88 3.37
N THR A 9 -11.98 -26.59 2.45
CA THR A 9 -11.00 -25.99 1.52
C THR A 9 -11.69 -25.05 0.53
N LEU A 10 -12.81 -25.49 -0.07
CA LEU A 10 -13.62 -24.65 -0.95
C LEU A 10 -14.13 -23.41 -0.21
N ALA A 11 -14.63 -23.58 1.02
CA ALA A 11 -15.09 -22.47 1.86
C ALA A 11 -13.96 -21.49 2.19
N ALA A 12 -12.75 -21.96 2.54
CA ALA A 12 -11.59 -21.11 2.82
C ALA A 12 -11.09 -20.36 1.58
N LEU A 13 -11.07 -21.03 0.42
CA LEU A 13 -10.74 -20.40 -0.86
C LEU A 13 -11.78 -19.33 -1.21
N LEU A 14 -13.07 -19.64 -1.05
CA LEU A 14 -14.15 -18.69 -1.29
C LEU A 14 -14.07 -17.47 -0.37
N VAL A 15 -13.80 -17.67 0.93
CA VAL A 15 -13.58 -16.57 1.89
C VAL A 15 -12.37 -15.73 1.49
N THR A 16 -11.27 -16.34 1.09
CA THR A 16 -10.07 -15.61 0.63
C THR A 16 -10.35 -14.80 -0.63
N PHE A 17 -11.13 -15.35 -1.55
CA PHE A 17 -11.46 -14.72 -2.84
C PHE A 17 -12.50 -13.60 -2.71
N LEU A 18 -13.47 -13.77 -1.80
CA LEU A 18 -14.56 -12.82 -1.56
C LEU A 18 -14.23 -11.81 -0.45
N ALA A 19 -13.15 -12.00 0.31
CA ALA A 19 -12.73 -11.04 1.31
C ALA A 19 -12.45 -9.69 0.62
N PRO A 20 -13.01 -8.58 1.12
CA PRO A 20 -12.64 -7.27 0.60
C PRO A 20 -11.13 -7.09 0.79
N ALA A 21 -10.46 -6.55 -0.23
CA ALA A 21 -9.07 -6.15 -0.09
C ALA A 21 -8.97 -5.20 1.12
N PRO A 22 -7.90 -5.31 1.94
CA PRO A 22 -7.66 -4.31 2.96
C PRO A 22 -7.62 -2.93 2.27
N PRO A 23 -8.13 -1.87 2.93
CA PRO A 23 -8.07 -0.55 2.34
C PRO A 23 -6.61 -0.27 1.97
N THR A 24 -6.35 -0.04 0.68
CA THR A 24 -5.09 0.58 0.27
C THR A 24 -4.94 1.85 1.09
N ALA A 25 -3.73 2.17 1.55
CA ALA A 25 -3.45 3.46 2.17
C ALA A 25 -3.85 4.58 1.19
N SER A 26 -5.09 5.03 1.31
CA SER A 26 -5.72 6.04 0.48
C SER A 26 -5.61 7.43 1.10
N THR A 27 -5.16 7.46 2.36
CA THR A 27 -4.89 8.68 3.12
C THR A 27 -3.43 9.08 2.94
N TRP A 28 -3.23 10.35 2.63
CA TRP A 28 -1.92 10.96 2.69
C TRP A 28 -1.49 11.12 4.15
N PRO A 29 -0.18 11.07 4.45
CA PRO A 29 0.31 11.21 5.82
C PRO A 29 0.07 12.64 6.37
N VAL A 30 -0.06 13.64 5.49
CA VAL A 30 -0.31 15.03 5.89
C VAL A 30 -1.51 15.61 5.12
N GLY A 31 -2.67 15.69 5.78
CA GLY A 31 -3.90 16.26 5.20
C GLY A 31 -4.56 15.36 4.12
N ALA A 32 -5.61 15.88 3.47
CA ALA A 32 -6.44 15.09 2.55
C ALA A 32 -5.80 14.88 1.17
N ARG A 33 -5.07 15.88 0.65
CA ARG A 33 -4.32 15.81 -0.62
C ARG A 33 -3.25 16.90 -0.67
N PRO A 34 -2.14 16.74 0.06
CA PRO A 34 -1.11 17.76 0.15
C PRO A 34 -0.41 17.97 -1.21
N PRO A 35 0.06 19.19 -1.50
CA PRO A 35 0.92 19.45 -2.65
C PRO A 35 2.21 18.62 -2.56
N VAL A 36 2.57 17.98 -3.67
CA VAL A 36 3.89 17.36 -3.83
C VAL A 36 4.87 18.45 -4.21
N VAL A 37 5.84 18.73 -3.34
CA VAL A 37 6.88 19.74 -3.60
C VAL A 37 8.13 19.12 -4.23
N ARG A 38 8.30 17.80 -4.07
CA ARG A 38 9.34 17.03 -4.76
C ARG A 38 8.84 15.64 -5.11
N GLY A 39 8.96 15.30 -6.40
CA GLY A 39 8.62 13.98 -6.90
C GLY A 39 9.66 12.91 -6.57
N TRP A 40 9.29 11.65 -6.79
CA TRP A 40 10.21 10.53 -6.78
C TRP A 40 11.25 10.67 -7.90
N SER A 41 12.49 10.28 -7.62
CA SER A 41 13.59 10.26 -8.58
C SER A 41 14.33 8.92 -8.44
N PRO A 42 14.31 8.06 -9.48
CA PRO A 42 14.99 6.78 -9.42
C PRO A 42 16.50 6.97 -9.26
N PRO A 43 17.17 6.11 -8.48
CA PRO A 43 18.62 6.04 -8.52
C PRO A 43 19.08 5.32 -9.79
N ALA A 44 20.17 5.78 -10.39
CA ALA A 44 20.75 5.16 -11.60
C ALA A 44 21.33 3.75 -11.35
N THR A 45 21.63 3.43 -10.08
CA THR A 45 22.07 2.11 -9.64
C THR A 45 21.27 1.69 -8.40
N ALA A 46 21.27 0.40 -8.05
CA ALA A 46 20.46 -0.12 -6.94
C ALA A 46 20.63 0.65 -5.62
N TYR A 47 21.85 1.10 -5.33
CA TYR A 47 22.21 1.86 -4.12
C TYR A 47 22.65 3.31 -4.42
N GLY A 48 22.44 3.78 -5.66
CA GLY A 48 22.79 5.13 -6.06
C GLY A 48 21.94 6.19 -5.37
N ALA A 49 22.38 7.44 -5.49
CA ALA A 49 21.62 8.58 -5.03
C ALA A 49 20.31 8.73 -5.85
N GLY A 50 19.25 9.15 -5.17
CA GLY A 50 17.92 9.34 -5.74
C GLY A 50 16.94 9.79 -4.67
N HIS A 51 15.74 10.16 -5.06
CA HIS A 51 14.67 10.54 -4.15
C HIS A 51 13.68 9.37 -4.05
N ARG A 52 13.78 8.58 -2.98
CA ARG A 52 13.07 7.29 -2.83
C ARG A 52 11.60 7.43 -2.44
N GLY A 53 11.09 8.64 -2.29
CA GLY A 53 9.70 8.94 -1.93
C GLY A 53 9.23 10.24 -2.58
N VAL A 54 8.15 10.79 -2.05
CA VAL A 54 7.64 12.13 -2.41
C VAL A 54 7.74 13.04 -1.20
N ASP A 55 8.11 14.29 -1.41
CA ASP A 55 8.07 15.32 -0.37
C ASP A 55 6.74 16.05 -0.49
N LEU A 56 6.04 16.17 0.64
CA LEU A 56 4.72 16.76 0.74
C LEU A 56 4.82 18.07 1.52
N ALA A 57 4.13 19.11 1.05
CA ALA A 57 3.98 20.32 1.84
C ALA A 57 3.14 20.04 3.09
N ALA A 58 3.62 20.52 4.23
CA ALA A 58 2.94 20.40 5.52
C ALA A 58 3.13 21.69 6.34
N ALA A 59 2.13 22.04 7.15
CA ALA A 59 2.27 23.13 8.11
C ALA A 59 3.16 22.67 9.28
N PRO A 60 3.92 23.57 9.93
CA PRO A 60 4.66 23.24 11.14
C PRO A 60 3.75 22.60 12.21
N GLY A 61 4.18 21.48 12.78
CA GLY A 61 3.39 20.72 13.76
C GLY A 61 2.35 19.75 13.16
N SER A 62 2.35 19.51 11.85
CA SER A 62 1.59 18.39 11.26
C SER A 62 2.09 17.06 11.81
N ALA A 63 1.14 16.17 12.16
CA ALA A 63 1.40 14.85 12.75
C ALA A 63 1.87 13.81 11.73
#